data_AF-A0A7Z0TQM6-F1
#
_entry.id   AF-A0A7Z0TQM6-F1
#
_cell.length_a   1.000
_cell.length_b   1.000
_cell.length_c   1.000
_cell.angle_alpha   90.00
_cell.angle_beta   90.00
_cell.angle_gamma   90.00
#
_symmetry.space_group_name_H-M   'P 1'
#
loop_
_entity.id
_entity.type
_entity.pdbx_description
1 polymer ?
#
loop_
_entity_poly.entity_id
_entity_poly.type
_entity_poly.pdbx_seq_one_letter_code
_entity_poly.pdbx_strand_id
1 'polypeptide(L)'
;MTKAENRTAARAYHQERLRQRDDEARAAAVAADLDELSRLRNYLIFKRRAHGADAEKLQSAIDDYAEQLTGDRTALHAKNHKCG
;
A
#
# COMPACT_ATOMS: atom_id res chain seq x y z
N MET A 1 37.57 21.83 -2.35
CA MET A 1 37.05 20.45 -2.49
C MET A 1 38.06 19.63 -3.26
N THR A 2 38.50 18.51 -2.71
CA THR A 2 39.49 17.62 -3.34
C THR A 2 38.83 16.66 -4.33
N LYS A 3 39.62 16.10 -5.25
CA LYS A 3 39.15 15.06 -6.20
C LYS A 3 38.59 13.82 -5.47
N ALA A 4 39.13 13.52 -4.28
CA ALA A 4 38.62 12.46 -3.42
C ALA A 4 37.23 12.81 -2.89
N GLU A 5 37.05 13.99 -2.30
CA GLU A 5 35.77 14.48 -1.79
C GLU A 5 34.66 14.48 -2.86
N ASN A 6 34.96 14.96 -4.08
CA ASN A 6 34.01 14.93 -5.20
C ASN A 6 33.55 13.51 -5.56
N ARG A 7 34.48 12.54 -5.52
CA ARG A 7 34.17 11.14 -5.83
C ARG A 7 33.32 10.52 -4.73
N THR A 8 33.57 10.86 -3.46
CA THR A 8 32.78 10.39 -2.33
C THR A 8 31.36 10.95 -2.37
N ALA A 9 31.21 12.25 -2.65
CA ALA A 9 29.91 12.91 -2.79
C ALA A 9 29.09 12.32 -3.96
N ALA A 10 29.72 12.08 -5.11
CA ALA A 10 29.06 11.45 -6.25
C ALA A 10 28.56 10.02 -5.94
N ARG A 11 29.33 9.24 -5.17
CA ARG A 11 28.94 7.89 -4.73
C ARG A 11 27.78 7.93 -3.74
N ALA A 12 27.81 8.84 -2.77
CA ALA A 12 26.73 9.02 -1.80
C ALA A 12 25.42 9.40 -2.49
N TYR A 13 25.47 10.37 -3.41
CA TYR A 13 24.31 10.76 -4.22
C TYR A 13 23.76 9.60 -5.06
N HIS A 14 24.64 8.81 -5.68
CA HIS A 14 24.21 7.65 -6.46
C HIS A 14 23.51 6.59 -5.59
N GLN A 15 24.03 6.32 -4.39
CA GLN A 15 23.43 5.38 -3.43
C GLN A 15 22.08 5.87 -2.92
N GLU A 16 21.97 7.16 -2.58
CA GLU A 16 20.70 7.76 -2.17
C GLU A 16 19.64 7.66 -3.26
N ARG A 17 20.02 7.94 -4.51
CA ARG A 17 19.12 7.80 -5.66
C ARG A 17 18.66 6.36 -5.89
N LEU A 18 19.50 5.37 -5.63
CA LEU A 18 19.09 3.96 -5.70
C LEU A 18 18.06 3.63 -4.62
N ARG A 19 18.29 4.06 -3.38
CA ARG A 19 17.33 3.89 -2.28
C ARG A 19 15.98 4.52 -2.59
N GLN A 20 15.97 5.74 -3.11
CA GLN A 20 14.73 6.42 -3.50
C GLN A 20 13.94 5.62 -4.53
N ARG A 21 14.62 5.01 -5.52
CA ARG A 21 13.95 4.19 -6.53
C ARG A 21 13.42 2.88 -5.96
N ASP A 22 14.13 2.27 -5.03
CA ASP A 22 13.66 1.08 -4.32
C ASP A 22 12.42 1.41 -3.47
N ASP A 23 12.43 2.56 -2.79
CA ASP A 23 11.29 3.07 -2.01
C ASP A 23 10.08 3.37 -2.92
N GLU A 24 10.30 4.00 -4.08
CA GLU A 24 9.27 4.24 -5.09
C GLU A 24 8.67 2.93 -5.63
N ALA A 25 9.52 1.95 -5.93
CA ALA A 25 9.08 0.64 -6.40
C ALA A 25 8.25 -0.09 -5.33
N ARG A 26 8.68 -0.01 -4.06
CA ARG A 26 7.93 -0.55 -2.93
C ARG A 26 6.59 0.16 -2.75
N ALA A 27 6.56 1.49 -2.85
CA ALA A 27 5.33 2.27 -2.76
C ALA A 27 4.34 1.92 -3.89
N ALA A 28 4.84 1.74 -5.11
CA ALA A 28 4.02 1.31 -6.25
C ALA A 28 3.45 -0.10 -6.05
N ALA A 29 4.24 -1.04 -5.51
CA ALA A 29 3.77 -2.37 -5.17
C ALA A 29 2.67 -2.34 -4.11
N VAL A 30 2.87 -1.58 -3.02
CA VAL A 30 1.85 -1.40 -1.97
C VAL A 30 0.57 -0.78 -2.54
N ALA A 31 0.68 0.22 -3.42
CA ALA A 31 -0.49 0.84 -4.05
C ALA A 31 -1.27 -0.15 -4.93
N ALA A 32 -0.57 -0.99 -5.70
CA ALA A 32 -1.20 -2.02 -6.51
C ALA A 32 -1.92 -3.07 -5.66
N ASP A 33 -1.30 -3.51 -4.56
CA ASP A 33 -1.93 -4.45 -3.62
C ASP A 33 -3.19 -3.84 -3.00
N LEU A 34 -3.15 -2.58 -2.57
CA LEU A 34 -4.32 -1.91 -2.00
C LEU A 34 -5.48 -1.75 -3.00
N ASP A 35 -5.19 -1.48 -4.27
CA ASP A 35 -6.24 -1.42 -5.31
C ASP A 35 -6.92 -2.78 -5.50
N GLU A 36 -6.14 -3.87 -5.52
CA GLU A 36 -6.70 -5.22 -5.65
C GLU A 36 -7.50 -5.63 -4.40
N LEU A 37 -6.99 -5.35 -3.19
CA LEU A 37 -7.71 -5.58 -1.94
C LEU A 37 -9.03 -4.80 -1.89
N SER A 38 -9.04 -3.55 -2.37
CA SER A 38 -10.25 -2.74 -2.47
C SER A 38 -11.28 -3.39 -3.40
N ARG A 39 -10.86 -3.90 -4.57
CA ARG A 39 -11.73 -4.63 -5.50
C ARG A 39 -12.30 -5.90 -4.88
N LEU A 40 -11.47 -6.69 -4.19
CA LEU A 40 -11.90 -7.90 -3.49
C LEU A 40 -12.89 -7.59 -2.36
N ARG A 41 -12.62 -6.57 -1.55
CA ARG A 41 -13.51 -6.12 -0.49
C ARG A 41 -14.87 -5.67 -1.06
N ASN A 42 -14.87 -4.89 -2.13
CA ASN A 42 -16.08 -4.48 -2.84
C ASN A 42 -16.83 -5.67 -3.44
N TYR A 43 -16.12 -6.68 -3.95
CA TYR A 43 -16.74 -7.91 -4.44
C TYR A 43 -17.48 -8.65 -3.32
N LEU A 44 -16.88 -8.75 -2.13
CA LEU A 44 -17.51 -9.39 -0.96
C LEU A 44 -18.74 -8.61 -0.47
N ILE A 45 -18.70 -7.28 -0.49
CA ILE A 45 -19.82 -6.43 -0.08
C ILE A 45 -20.98 -6.48 -1.09
N PHE A 46 -20.69 -6.29 -2.38
CA PHE A 46 -21.72 -6.02 -3.39
C PHE A 46 -22.05 -7.20 -4.29
N LYS A 47 -21.12 -8.13 -4.53
CA LYS A 47 -21.28 -9.21 -5.54
C LYS A 47 -21.61 -10.60 -4.96
N ARG A 48 -21.98 -10.67 -3.69
CA ARG A 48 -22.90 -11.68 -3.14
C ARG A 48 -22.45 -13.15 -3.29
N ARG A 49 -21.13 -13.44 -3.29
CA ARG A 49 -20.60 -14.82 -3.43
C ARG A 49 -20.19 -15.49 -2.11
N ALA A 50 -20.05 -14.72 -1.03
CA ALA A 50 -19.93 -15.22 0.33
C ALA A 50 -21.16 -14.74 1.12
N HIS A 51 -21.89 -15.64 1.75
CA HIS A 51 -23.07 -15.29 2.57
C HIS A 51 -22.70 -15.33 4.05
N GLY A 52 -23.13 -14.33 4.82
CA GLY A 52 -23.01 -14.31 6.28
C GLY A 52 -21.57 -14.27 6.79
N ALA A 53 -21.29 -15.05 7.84
CA ALA A 53 -20.04 -15.01 8.62
C ALA A 53 -18.75 -15.21 7.79
N ASP A 54 -18.82 -15.88 6.64
CA ASP A 54 -17.64 -16.09 5.80
C ASP A 54 -17.25 -14.83 5.02
N ALA A 55 -18.22 -13.98 4.64
CA ALA A 55 -17.92 -12.69 4.03
C ALA A 55 -17.26 -11.73 5.03
N GLU A 56 -17.71 -11.74 6.28
CA GLU A 56 -17.13 -10.91 7.35
C GLU A 56 -15.70 -11.33 7.69
N LYS A 57 -15.43 -12.64 7.79
CA LYS A 57 -14.07 -13.16 7.99
C LYS A 57 -13.13 -12.75 6.87
N LEU A 58 -13.58 -12.85 5.62
CA LEU A 58 -12.77 -12.47 4.46
C LEU A 58 -12.54 -10.95 4.40
N GLN A 59 -13.54 -10.14 4.74
CA GLN A 59 -13.36 -8.68 4.86
C GLN A 59 -12.38 -8.33 5.97
N SER A 60 -12.48 -8.98 7.14
CA SER A 60 -11.53 -8.76 8.24
C SER A 60 -10.11 -9.14 7.82
N ALA A 61 -9.91 -10.27 7.15
CA ALA A 61 -8.59 -10.69 6.68
C ALA A 61 -7.99 -9.69 5.66
N ILE A 62 -8.83 -9.11 4.80
CA ILE A 62 -8.42 -8.04 3.88
C ILE A 62 -8.01 -6.78 4.67
N ASP A 63 -8.80 -6.37 5.65
CA ASP A 63 -8.50 -5.21 6.50
C ASP A 63 -7.22 -5.42 7.34
N ASP A 64 -7.00 -6.62 7.89
CA ASP A 64 -5.78 -6.99 8.64
C ASP A 64 -4.53 -6.93 7.74
N TYR A 65 -4.64 -7.39 6.49
CA TYR A 65 -3.52 -7.31 5.55
C TYR A 65 -3.25 -5.86 5.10
N ALA A 66 -4.29 -5.04 4.93
CA ALA A 66 -4.13 -3.61 4.67
C ALA A 66 -3.43 -2.88 5.84
N GLU A 67 -3.74 -3.26 7.09
CA GLU A 67 -3.06 -2.77 8.29
C GLU A 67 -1.57 -3.16 8.28
N GLN A 68 -1.21 -4.38 7.86
CA GLN A 68 0.19 -4.79 7.74
C GLN A 68 0.96 -3.98 6.68
N LEU A 69 0.29 -3.60 5.58
CA LEU A 69 0.92 -2.84 4.50
C LEU A 69 1.06 -1.35 4.83
N THR A 70 0.09 -0.77 5.55
CA THR A 70 -0.05 0.69 5.68
C THR A 70 0.01 1.22 7.11
N GLY A 71 -0.14 0.35 8.10
CA GLY A 71 -0.38 0.72 9.50
C GLY A 71 -1.80 1.21 9.78
N ASP A 72 -2.70 1.17 8.80
CA ASP A 72 -4.09 1.62 8.92
C ASP A 72 -5.08 0.53 8.46
N ARG A 73 -5.76 -0.08 9.42
CA ARG A 73 -6.82 -1.08 9.19
C ARG A 73 -7.99 -0.53 8.38
N THR A 74 -8.21 0.78 8.43
CA THR A 74 -9.30 1.47 7.73
C THR A 74 -8.90 1.96 6.34
N ALA A 75 -7.69 1.66 5.88
CA ALA A 75 -7.17 2.12 4.58
C ALA A 75 -8.10 1.78 3.39
N LEU A 76 -8.86 0.69 3.50
CA LEU A 76 -9.80 0.22 2.47
C LEU A 76 -11.27 0.55 2.76
N HIS A 77 -11.54 1.22 3.88
CA HIS A 77 -12.89 1.65 4.20
C HIS A 77 -13.20 2.84 3.32
N ALA A 78 -14.36 2.81 2.64
CA ALA A 78 -14.82 3.96 1.91
C ALA A 78 -14.80 5.16 2.87
N LYS A 79 -14.01 6.20 2.55
CA LYS A 79 -14.19 7.50 3.19
C LYS A 79 -15.62 7.88 2.87
N ASN A 80 -16.51 7.74 3.85
CA ASN A 80 -17.89 8.19 3.76
C ASN A 80 -17.81 9.65 3.30
N HIS A 81 -18.03 9.90 2.01
CA HIS A 81 -18.38 11.22 1.56
C HIS A 81 -19.66 11.53 2.33
N LYS A 82 -19.57 12.45 3.29
CA LYS A 82 -20.75 13.11 3.82
C LYS A 82 -21.44 13.72 2.60
N CYS A 83 -22.45 13.04 2.07
CA CYS A 83 -23.51 13.71 1.36
C CYS A 83 -24.23 14.57 2.40
N GLY A 84 -24.12 15.88 2.22
CA GLY A 84 -24.69 16.93 3.05
C GLY A 84 -24.24 18.28 2.50
#